data_AF-A0A7C9DQE5-F1
#
_entry.id   AF-A0A7C9DQE5-F1
#
_cell.length_a   1.000
_cell.length_b   1.000
_cell.length_c   1.000
_cell.angle_alpha   90.00
_cell.angle_beta   90.00
_cell.angle_gamma   90.00
#
_symmetry.space_group_name_H-M   'P 1'
#
loop_
_entity.id
_entity.type
_entity.pdbx_description
1 polymer ?
#
loop_
_entity_poly.entity_id
_entity_poly.type
_entity_poly.pdbx_seq_one_letter_code
_entity_poly.pdbx_strand_id
1 'polypeptide(L)'
;MFISKVESGTKAREIVVQICGTIVKRGDRLEGAGIVGILQTMEEDAKGLIFGKRTVVTVGGVYETYPQYRRDLQDAVTELLGPELSHNVVIELSKDGSGIGATLLAAADS
;
A
#
# COMPACT_ATOMS: atom_id res chain seq x y z
N MET A 1 2.79 -40.80 -1.93
CA MET A 1 2.23 -39.52 -2.40
C MET A 1 3.24 -38.93 -3.37
N PHE A 2 3.10 -39.24 -4.66
CA PHE A 2 3.97 -38.72 -5.70
C PHE A 2 3.50 -37.30 -6.02
N ILE A 3 4.26 -36.28 -5.61
CA ILE A 3 4.11 -34.94 -6.17
C ILE A 3 4.66 -35.05 -7.59
N SER A 4 3.77 -35.21 -8.56
CA SER A 4 4.10 -35.15 -9.98
C SER A 4 4.80 -33.81 -10.24
N LYS A 5 6.08 -33.91 -10.58
CA LYS A 5 6.89 -32.77 -11.02
C LYS A 5 6.27 -32.25 -12.31
N VAL A 6 5.46 -31.21 -12.22
CA VAL A 6 5.02 -30.46 -13.40
C VAL A 6 6.27 -29.86 -14.04
N GLU A 7 6.70 -30.44 -15.16
CA GLU A 7 7.65 -29.79 -16.06
C GLU A 7 6.93 -28.60 -16.71
N SER A 8 6.91 -27.47 -16.02
CA SER A 8 6.41 -26.23 -16.60
C SER A 8 7.43 -25.74 -17.63
N GLY A 9 7.08 -25.79 -18.91
CA GLY A 9 7.87 -25.16 -19.96
C GLY A 9 8.07 -23.66 -19.66
N THR A 10 9.16 -23.08 -20.16
CA THR A 10 9.52 -21.66 -19.92
C THR A 10 8.36 -20.70 -20.18
N LYS A 11 7.59 -20.93 -21.26
CA LYS A 11 6.38 -20.15 -21.60
C LYS A 11 5.31 -20.20 -20.51
N ALA A 12 5.08 -21.35 -19.89
CA ALA A 12 4.08 -21.47 -18.83
C ALA A 12 4.50 -20.69 -17.59
N ARG A 13 5.80 -20.68 -17.26
CA ARG A 13 6.34 -19.88 -16.14
C ARG A 13 6.22 -18.39 -16.40
N GLU A 14 6.52 -17.94 -17.62
CA GLU A 14 6.36 -16.53 -18.03
C GLU A 14 4.91 -16.05 -17.88
N ILE A 15 3.94 -16.85 -18.34
CA ILE A 15 2.51 -16.54 -18.21
C ILE A 15 2.12 -16.42 -16.74
N VAL A 16 2.56 -17.35 -15.88
CA VAL A 16 2.27 -17.30 -14.44
C VAL A 16 2.81 -16.02 -13.81
N VAL A 17 4.05 -15.63 -14.11
CA VAL A 17 4.65 -14.38 -13.60
C VAL A 17 3.84 -13.16 -14.05
N GLN A 18 3.40 -13.12 -15.31
CA GLN A 18 2.56 -12.03 -15.82
C GLN A 18 1.20 -11.94 -15.11
N ILE A 19 0.54 -13.08 -14.91
CA ILE A 19 -0.75 -13.14 -14.20
C ILE A 19 -0.58 -12.68 -12.76
N CYS A 20 0.42 -13.21 -12.04
CA CYS A 20 0.70 -12.80 -10.66
C CYS A 20 1.01 -11.30 -10.57
N GLY A 21 1.82 -10.76 -11.48
CA GLY A 21 2.08 -9.32 -11.53
C GLY A 21 0.81 -8.49 -11.76
N THR A 22 -0.09 -8.96 -12.62
CA THR A 22 -1.40 -8.31 -12.86
C THR A 22 -2.29 -8.34 -11.63
N ILE A 23 -2.33 -9.48 -10.91
CA ILE A 23 -3.11 -9.63 -9.67
C ILE A 23 -2.58 -8.70 -8.58
N VAL A 24 -1.26 -8.64 -8.40
CA VAL A 24 -0.61 -7.76 -7.42
C VAL A 24 -0.94 -6.31 -7.75
N LYS A 25 -0.67 -5.85 -8.98
CA LYS A 25 -0.97 -4.47 -9.40
C LYS A 25 -2.44 -4.08 -9.18
N ARG A 26 -3.38 -5.02 -9.36
CA ARG A 26 -4.80 -4.79 -9.04
C ARG A 26 -5.03 -4.60 -7.54
N GLY A 27 -4.37 -5.42 -6.71
CA GLY A 27 -4.39 -5.27 -5.25
C GLY A 27 -3.86 -3.91 -4.81
N ASP A 28 -2.73 -3.50 -5.36
CA ASP A 28 -2.04 -2.24 -5.01
C ASP A 28 -2.92 -1.03 -5.35
N ARG A 29 -3.61 -1.06 -6.50
CA ARG A 29 -4.58 -0.02 -6.87
C ARG A 29 -5.79 0.03 -5.94
N LEU A 30 -6.27 -1.13 -5.49
CA LEU A 30 -7.40 -1.21 -4.56
C LEU A 30 -7.01 -0.67 -3.18
N GLU A 31 -5.82 -0.99 -2.70
CA GLU A 31 -5.27 -0.45 -1.46
C GLU A 31 -5.07 1.07 -1.56
N GLY A 32 -4.50 1.55 -2.67
CA GLY A 32 -4.35 2.98 -2.94
C GLY A 32 -5.69 3.72 -2.91
N ALA A 33 -6.74 3.14 -3.50
CA ALA A 33 -8.09 3.70 -3.42
C ALA A 33 -8.65 3.73 -1.99
N GLY A 34 -8.39 2.68 -1.20
CA GLY A 34 -8.76 2.65 0.23
C GLY A 34 -8.07 3.75 1.03
N ILE A 35 -6.76 3.92 0.84
CA ILE A 35 -5.98 5.00 1.47
C ILE A 35 -6.57 6.35 1.10
N VAL A 36 -6.79 6.61 -0.19
CA VAL A 36 -7.33 7.89 -0.67
C VAL A 36 -8.71 8.17 -0.08
N GLY A 37 -9.60 7.17 -0.04
CA GLY A 37 -10.92 7.33 0.58
C GLY A 37 -10.86 7.72 2.05
N ILE A 38 -9.96 7.12 2.83
CA ILE A 38 -9.73 7.50 4.24
C ILE A 38 -9.23 8.94 4.33
N LEU A 39 -8.21 9.30 3.55
CA LEU A 39 -7.61 10.64 3.58
C LEU A 39 -8.62 11.72 3.17
N GLN A 40 -9.44 11.47 2.14
CA GLN A 40 -10.49 12.38 1.72
C GLN A 40 -11.56 12.55 2.80
N THR A 41 -11.98 11.46 3.45
CA THR A 41 -12.94 11.53 4.56
C THR A 41 -12.39 12.39 5.71
N MET A 42 -11.13 12.17 6.10
CA MET A 42 -10.48 12.95 7.15
C MET A 42 -10.31 14.43 6.77
N GLU A 43 -10.03 14.74 5.51
CA GLU A 43 -9.94 16.11 5.01
C GLU A 43 -11.30 16.81 5.01
N GLU A 44 -12.39 16.11 4.70
CA GLU A 44 -13.75 16.63 4.78
C GLU A 44 -14.13 16.98 6.23
N ASP A 45 -13.77 16.11 7.17
CA ASP A 45 -13.99 16.32 8.61
C ASP A 45 -13.13 17.48 9.17
N ALA A 46 -11.91 17.66 8.64
CA ALA A 46 -10.96 18.68 9.09
C ALA A 46 -10.19 19.31 7.92
N LYS A 47 -10.83 20.29 7.26
CA LYS A 47 -10.26 20.97 6.08
C LYS A 47 -8.87 21.56 6.33
N GLY A 48 -7.96 21.27 5.40
CA GLY A 48 -6.58 21.71 5.37
C GLY A 48 -5.63 20.88 6.22
N LEU A 49 -6.13 19.87 6.95
CA LEU A 49 -5.30 19.09 7.87
C LEU A 49 -4.49 18.01 7.13
N ILE A 50 -5.11 17.33 6.17
CA ILE A 50 -4.56 16.12 5.54
C ILE A 50 -3.74 16.49 4.31
N PHE A 51 -4.30 17.29 3.42
CA PHE A 51 -3.59 17.68 2.19
C PHE A 51 -2.85 19.02 2.29
N GLY A 52 -3.01 19.77 3.38
CA GLY A 52 -2.27 21.01 3.64
C GLY A 52 -0.91 20.81 4.33
N LYS A 53 -0.59 19.59 4.75
CA LYS A 53 0.65 19.22 5.44
C LYS A 53 1.15 17.87 4.96
N ARG A 54 2.41 17.54 5.28
CA ARG A 54 2.94 16.19 5.06
C ARG A 54 2.15 15.17 5.88
N THR A 55 1.46 14.28 5.19
CA THR A 55 0.72 13.13 5.72
C THR A 55 1.51 11.86 5.42
N VAL A 56 1.78 11.07 6.46
CA VAL A 56 2.49 9.80 6.33
C VAL A 56 1.50 8.66 6.51
N VAL A 57 1.39 7.81 5.48
CA VAL A 57 0.59 6.59 5.51
C VAL A 57 1.53 5.43 5.77
N THR A 58 1.26 4.67 6.81
CA THR A 58 2.07 3.51 7.17
C THR A 58 1.44 2.21 6.68
N VAL A 59 2.25 1.36 6.07
CA VAL A 59 1.82 0.07 5.52
C VAL A 59 2.72 -1.07 6.00
N GLY A 60 2.24 -2.32 5.83
CA GLY A 60 2.85 -3.54 6.37
C GLY A 60 3.85 -4.24 5.43
N GLY A 61 4.16 -5.50 5.75
CA GLY A 61 5.34 -6.24 5.24
C GLY A 61 5.41 -6.51 3.73
N VAL A 62 4.31 -6.41 2.97
CA VAL A 62 4.39 -6.49 1.49
C VAL A 62 5.20 -5.31 0.94
N TYR A 63 5.05 -4.13 1.56
CA TYR A 63 5.83 -2.95 1.25
C TYR A 63 7.32 -3.15 1.55
N GLU A 64 7.70 -3.99 2.52
CA GLU A 64 9.10 -4.24 2.83
C GLU A 64 9.81 -5.00 1.70
N THR A 65 9.14 -6.00 1.14
CA THR A 65 9.80 -7.05 0.34
C THR A 65 9.62 -6.89 -1.17
N TYR A 66 8.64 -6.12 -1.65
CA TYR A 66 8.32 -6.04 -3.07
C TYR A 66 8.43 -4.60 -3.63
N PRO A 67 9.53 -4.25 -4.33
CA PRO A 67 9.74 -2.88 -4.82
C PRO A 67 8.72 -2.40 -5.86
N GLN A 68 8.16 -3.30 -6.68
CA GLN A 68 7.09 -2.94 -7.63
C GLN A 68 5.86 -2.43 -6.88
N TYR A 69 5.48 -3.08 -5.78
CA TYR A 69 4.33 -2.69 -4.96
C TYR A 69 4.44 -1.26 -4.43
N ARG A 70 5.63 -0.85 -3.97
CA ARG A 70 5.85 0.54 -3.52
C ARG A 70 5.52 1.56 -4.62
N ARG A 71 5.92 1.26 -5.86
CA ARG A 71 5.68 2.12 -7.01
C ARG A 71 4.22 2.09 -7.43
N ASP A 72 3.67 0.90 -7.65
CA ASP A 72 2.28 0.74 -8.08
C ASP A 72 1.29 1.37 -7.09
N LEU A 73 1.56 1.27 -5.78
CA LEU A 73 0.74 1.88 -4.73
C LEU A 73 0.84 3.42 -4.73
N GLN A 74 2.06 3.98 -4.81
CA GLN A 74 2.26 5.43 -4.86
C GLN A 74 1.68 6.04 -6.16
N ASP A 75 1.82 5.32 -7.28
CA ASP A 75 1.23 5.70 -8.56
C ASP A 75 -0.29 5.72 -8.47
N ALA A 76 -0.92 4.72 -7.84
CA ALA A 76 -2.37 4.67 -7.64
C ALA A 76 -2.88 5.85 -6.78
N VAL A 77 -2.19 6.17 -5.69
CA VAL A 77 -2.53 7.34 -4.85
C VAL A 77 -2.38 8.64 -5.64
N THR A 78 -1.31 8.77 -6.42
CA THR A 78 -1.05 9.96 -7.25
C THR A 78 -2.08 10.13 -8.36
N GLU A 79 -2.49 9.03 -9.00
CA GLU A 79 -3.53 9.04 -10.04
C GLU A 79 -4.88 9.52 -9.47
N LEU A 80 -5.25 9.08 -8.26
CA LEU A 80 -6.54 9.38 -7.66
C LEU A 80 -6.62 10.77 -7.01
N LEU A 81 -5.54 11.25 -6.40
CA LEU A 81 -5.49 12.56 -5.74
C LEU A 81 -5.06 13.70 -6.68
N GLY A 82 -4.38 13.36 -7.77
CA GLY A 82 -3.66 14.31 -8.60
C GLY A 82 -2.33 14.78 -7.95
N PRO A 83 -1.42 15.33 -8.77
CA PRO A 83 -0.06 15.66 -8.34
C PRO A 83 -0.01 16.77 -7.27
N GLU A 84 -0.98 17.68 -7.26
CA GLU A 84 -1.02 18.78 -6.30
C GLU A 84 -1.35 18.32 -4.88
N LEU A 85 -2.13 17.26 -4.69
CA LEU A 85 -2.44 16.76 -3.35
C LEU A 85 -1.54 15.60 -2.95
N SER A 86 -1.14 14.76 -3.92
CA SER A 86 -0.32 13.58 -3.63
C SER A 86 1.10 13.90 -3.17
N HIS A 87 1.65 15.08 -3.49
CA HIS A 87 2.99 15.48 -3.03
C HIS A 87 3.11 15.54 -1.49
N ASN A 88 1.97 15.74 -0.82
CA ASN A 88 1.89 15.76 0.63
C ASN A 88 1.67 14.38 1.25
N VAL A 89 1.37 13.35 0.45
CA VAL A 89 1.10 11.99 0.93
C VAL A 89 2.31 11.10 0.67
N VAL A 90 2.96 10.67 1.76
CA VAL A 90 4.12 9.78 1.72
C VAL A 90 3.74 8.44 2.32
N ILE A 91 4.03 7.36 1.59
CA ILE A 91 3.81 6.00 2.08
C ILE A 91 5.13 5.45 2.64
N GLU A 92 5.11 4.97 3.88
CA GLU A 92 6.28 4.41 4.56
C GLU A 92 5.99 3.03 5.17
N LEU A 93 7.05 2.22 5.29
CA LEU A 93 6.98 0.94 5.99
C LEU A 93 6.91 1.18 7.49
N SER A 94 5.91 0.62 8.17
CA SER A 94 5.93 0.54 9.63
C SER A 94 6.49 -0.79 10.09
N LYS A 95 7.73 -0.77 10.61
CA LYS A 95 8.30 -1.90 11.35
C LYS A 95 7.61 -1.97 12.72
N ASP A 96 7.03 -3.11 13.04
CA ASP A 96 6.32 -3.36 14.32
C ASP A 96 5.19 -2.36 14.64
N GLY A 97 4.47 -1.89 13.61
CA GLY A 97 3.40 -0.90 13.77
C GLY A 97 2.31 -1.32 14.76
N SER A 98 2.01 -2.61 14.85
CA SER A 98 1.07 -3.15 15.84
C SER A 98 1.57 -3.00 17.27
N GLY A 99 2.85 -3.30 17.54
CA GLY A 99 3.43 -3.19 18.88
C GLY A 99 3.62 -1.75 19.33
N ILE A 100 4.13 -0.90 18.44
CA ILE A 100 4.31 0.54 18.70
C ILE A 100 2.94 1.20 18.92
N GLY A 101 1.96 0.92 18.06
CA GLY A 101 0.60 1.45 18.19
C GLY A 101 -0.07 1.05 19.49
N ALA A 102 0.03 -0.22 19.88
CA ALA A 102 -0.52 -0.71 21.15
C ALA A 102 0.13 -0.01 22.36
N THR A 103 1.45 0.21 22.32
CA THR A 103 2.18 0.88 23.41
C THR A 103 1.80 2.36 23.51
N LEU A 104 1.71 3.07 22.38
CA LEU A 104 1.30 4.47 22.35
C LEU A 104 -0.14 4.65 22.86
N LEU A 105 -1.04 3.74 22.49
CA LEU A 105 -2.42 3.77 22.98
C LEU A 105 -2.47 3.58 24.50
N ALA A 106 -1.73 2.59 25.03
CA ALA A 106 -1.66 2.37 26.48
C ALA A 106 -1.10 3.58 27.24
N ALA A 107 -0.08 4.26 26.67
CA ALA A 107 0.51 5.46 27.28
C ALA A 107 -0.42 6.69 27.26
N ALA A 108 -1.35 6.77 26.29
CA ALA A 108 -2.32 7.86 26.19
C ALA A 108 -3.53 7.69 27.13
N ASP A 109 -3.76 6.47 27.62
CA ASP A 109 -4.80 6.11 28.61
C ASP A 109 -4.25 6.08 30.05
N SER A 110 -3.06 6.66 30.26
CA SER A 110 -2.37 6.75 31.55
C SER A 110 -2.63 8.07 32.28
#